data_AF-A0A2P4Z8K7-F1
#
_entry.id   AF-A0A2P4Z8K7-F1
#
_cell.length_a   1.000
_cell.length_b   1.000
_cell.length_c   1.000
_cell.angle_alpha   90.00
_cell.angle_beta   90.00
_cell.angle_gamma   90.00
#
_symmetry.space_group_name_H-M   'P 1'
#
loop_
_entity.id
_entity.type
_entity.pdbx_description
1 polymer ?
#
loop_
_entity_poly.entity_id
_entity_poly.type
_entity_poly.pdbx_seq_one_letter_code
_entity_poly.pdbx_strand_id
1 'polypeptide(L)'
;MAQPPDYDELDRIMFSFIMASIRTKVGGAMYTNALVCFFAATAIRAGGDGFQPARVFTGTVAAMLWILRLVFLEHSFQDMPRDIEDIPVEKMEWFTEQHAKWLCVDGFTVVGTMIRWMAYGKGHRNKTLASPSVRWTDDYETLIHNGDRVRIHEFQRAAYRVKLRVDHVMGILFGSQWSTIGPNIDLQSIQDDMTYLGFGQSFATNKANAWLRSGPELAIKAAQSMLFDTRTNSWKSKGVTTWLGNLRALKGLLAVVCHVWSGMPGRGPELSTMRHCDGLQVMRNCFVYDGSIMIATDRDKAKSIRDMGRKWEFTLYLSIIV
;
A
#
# COMPACT_ATOMS: atom_id res chain seq x y z
N MET A 1 7.31 -47.05 -14.14
CA MET A 1 7.28 -45.58 -14.31
C MET A 1 6.01 -45.10 -13.63
N ALA A 2 6.12 -44.53 -12.42
CA ALA A 2 4.95 -44.12 -11.65
C ALA A 2 4.25 -42.98 -12.39
N GLN A 3 2.92 -43.06 -12.54
CA GLN A 3 2.13 -41.91 -13.00
C GLN A 3 2.38 -40.73 -12.04
N PRO A 4 2.53 -39.50 -12.57
CA PRO A 4 2.59 -38.32 -11.71
C PRO A 4 1.32 -38.28 -10.84
N PRO A 5 1.42 -37.92 -9.55
CA PRO A 5 0.25 -37.85 -8.68
C PRO A 5 -0.78 -36.88 -9.26
N ASP A 6 -2.05 -37.27 -9.21
CA ASP A 6 -3.17 -36.39 -9.52
C ASP A 6 -3.24 -35.31 -8.44
N TYR A 7 -2.64 -34.16 -8.71
CA TYR A 7 -2.56 -33.05 -7.76
C TYR A 7 -3.96 -32.57 -7.34
N ASP A 8 -4.98 -32.75 -8.18
CA ASP A 8 -6.35 -32.34 -7.88
C ASP A 8 -7.00 -33.22 -6.79
N GLU A 9 -6.69 -34.51 -6.73
CA GLU A 9 -7.19 -35.42 -5.71
C GLU A 9 -6.54 -35.13 -4.35
N LEU A 10 -5.21 -34.96 -4.35
CA LEU A 10 -4.46 -34.62 -3.14
C LEU A 10 -4.93 -33.30 -2.54
N ASP A 11 -5.12 -32.27 -3.37
CA ASP A 11 -5.58 -30.96 -2.92
C ASP A 11 -6.97 -31.02 -2.27
N ARG A 12 -7.90 -31.80 -2.84
CA ARG A 12 -9.24 -32.02 -2.26
C ARG A 12 -9.18 -32.73 -0.91
N ILE A 13 -8.33 -33.75 -0.80
CA ILE A 13 -8.13 -34.50 0.45
C ILE A 13 -7.53 -33.58 1.52
N MET A 14 -6.49 -32.81 1.16
CA MET A 14 -5.86 -31.86 2.06
C MET A 14 -6.82 -30.77 2.53
N PHE A 15 -7.60 -30.20 1.60
CA PHE A 15 -8.61 -29.19 1.92
C PHE A 15 -9.65 -29.72 2.91
N SER A 16 -10.17 -30.93 2.64
CA SER A 16 -11.13 -31.62 3.51
C SER A 16 -10.54 -31.92 4.90
N PHE A 17 -9.29 -32.38 4.96
CA PHE A 17 -8.58 -32.63 6.20
C PHE A 17 -8.39 -31.36 7.04
N ILE A 18 -8.01 -30.25 6.40
CA ILE A 18 -7.86 -28.95 7.08
C ILE A 18 -9.21 -28.50 7.62
N MET A 19 -10.28 -28.59 6.83
CA MET A 19 -11.62 -28.21 7.25
C MET A 19 -12.15 -29.05 8.41
N ALA A 20 -11.98 -30.37 8.36
CA ALA A 20 -12.33 -31.28 9.46
C ALA A 20 -11.54 -30.93 10.73
N SER A 21 -10.25 -30.64 10.57
CA SER A 21 -9.38 -30.24 11.69
C SER A 21 -9.81 -28.91 12.30
N ILE A 22 -10.18 -27.90 11.51
CA ILE A 22 -10.70 -26.60 12.00
C ILE A 22 -12.00 -26.81 12.79
N ARG A 23 -12.91 -27.65 12.29
CA ARG A 23 -14.22 -27.95 12.90
C ARG A 23 -14.15 -28.99 14.03
N THR A 24 -13.02 -29.04 14.73
CA THR A 24 -12.82 -29.91 15.90
C THR A 24 -12.83 -29.09 17.19
N LYS A 25 -13.55 -29.58 18.21
CA LYS A 25 -13.42 -29.05 19.56
C LYS A 25 -12.18 -29.63 20.22
N VAL A 26 -11.34 -28.78 20.79
CA VAL A 26 -10.09 -29.14 21.47
C VAL A 26 -10.09 -28.58 22.89
N GLY A 27 -9.98 -29.48 23.88
CA GLY A 27 -9.91 -29.17 25.30
C GLY A 27 -8.50 -29.41 25.86
N GLY A 28 -8.40 -30.04 27.04
CA GLY A 28 -7.10 -30.31 27.69
C GLY A 28 -6.14 -31.16 26.84
N ALA A 29 -6.66 -32.06 26.01
CA ALA A 29 -5.87 -32.86 25.07
C ALA A 29 -5.73 -32.20 23.69
N MET A 30 -5.48 -30.89 23.62
CA MET A 30 -5.54 -30.13 22.35
C MET A 30 -4.58 -30.61 21.25
N TYR A 31 -3.48 -31.27 21.62
CA TYR A 31 -2.48 -31.78 20.68
C TYR A 31 -2.89 -33.09 19.98
N THR A 32 -4.06 -33.67 20.31
CA THR A 32 -4.62 -34.76 19.50
C THR A 32 -5.10 -34.26 18.13
N ASN A 33 -5.36 -32.96 17.99
CA ASN A 33 -5.60 -32.33 16.71
C ASN A 33 -4.26 -32.08 15.98
N ALA A 34 -4.11 -32.68 14.80
CA ALA A 34 -2.88 -32.62 14.03
C ALA A 34 -2.46 -31.19 13.64
N LEU A 35 -3.40 -30.27 13.36
CA LEU A 35 -3.07 -28.88 13.07
C LEU A 35 -2.49 -28.17 14.30
N VAL A 36 -3.12 -28.34 15.46
CA VAL A 36 -2.62 -27.76 16.72
C VAL A 36 -1.23 -28.31 17.04
N CYS A 37 -1.03 -29.62 16.90
CA CYS A 37 0.27 -30.26 17.12
C CYS A 37 1.34 -29.74 16.16
N PHE A 38 1.05 -29.72 14.85
CA PHE A 38 1.96 -29.22 13.83
C PHE A 38 2.33 -27.75 14.09
N PHE A 39 1.36 -26.88 14.39
CA PHE A 39 1.64 -25.48 14.65
C PHE A 39 2.43 -25.27 15.94
N ALA A 40 2.18 -26.05 16.99
CA ALA A 40 3.02 -26.03 18.18
C ALA A 40 4.46 -26.46 17.88
N ALA A 41 4.66 -27.46 17.02
CA ALA A 41 5.99 -27.88 16.60
C ALA A 41 6.75 -26.79 15.82
N THR A 42 6.05 -25.88 15.12
CA THR A 42 6.70 -24.71 14.48
C THR A 42 7.29 -23.71 15.47
N ALA A 43 6.96 -23.82 16.77
CA ALA A 43 7.62 -23.08 17.82
C ALA A 43 9.03 -23.61 18.11
N ILE A 44 9.40 -24.80 17.62
CA ILE A 44 10.72 -25.39 17.84
C ILE A 44 11.67 -24.89 16.75
N ARG A 45 12.90 -24.52 17.14
CA ARG A 45 13.95 -24.13 16.18
C ARG A 45 14.40 -25.34 15.37
N ALA A 46 14.77 -25.13 14.10
CA ALA A 46 15.13 -26.21 13.18
C ALA A 46 16.30 -27.09 13.67
N GLY A 47 17.18 -26.56 14.53
CA GLY A 47 18.27 -27.30 15.16
C GLY A 47 17.88 -28.05 16.45
N GLY A 48 16.63 -27.97 16.90
CA GLY A 48 16.18 -28.55 18.18
C GLY A 48 16.76 -27.86 19.42
N ASP A 49 17.50 -26.76 19.25
CA ASP A 49 18.25 -26.05 20.29
C ASP A 49 17.38 -25.10 21.15
N GLY A 50 16.05 -25.24 21.05
CA GLY A 50 15.10 -24.48 21.86
C GLY A 50 13.91 -23.96 21.06
N PHE A 51 13.25 -22.96 21.61
CA PHE A 51 12.02 -22.39 21.07
C PHE A 51 12.27 -21.09 20.30
N GLN A 52 11.41 -20.81 19.32
CA GLN A 52 11.36 -19.57 18.58
C GLN A 52 11.02 -18.40 19.52
N PRO A 53 11.58 -17.20 19.29
CA PRO A 53 11.16 -16.01 20.02
C PRO A 53 9.65 -15.77 19.86
N ALA A 54 8.99 -15.26 20.91
CA ALA A 54 7.55 -15.02 20.89
C ALA A 54 7.09 -14.16 19.69
N ARG A 55 7.87 -13.16 19.28
CA ARG A 55 7.61 -12.34 18.09
C ARG A 55 7.56 -13.17 16.79
N VAL A 56 8.47 -14.13 16.63
CA VAL A 56 8.54 -14.99 15.44
C VAL A 56 7.38 -15.98 15.47
N PHE A 57 7.20 -16.69 16.58
CA PHE A 57 6.13 -17.68 16.72
C PHE A 57 4.74 -17.07 16.52
N THR A 58 4.45 -15.92 17.15
CA THR A 58 3.17 -15.22 16.93
C THR A 58 3.00 -14.71 15.49
N GLY A 59 4.08 -14.35 14.80
CA GLY A 59 4.02 -14.05 13.38
C GLY A 59 3.58 -15.26 12.55
N THR A 60 4.17 -16.42 12.83
CA THR A 60 3.83 -17.70 12.20
C THR A 60 2.37 -18.09 12.46
N VAL A 61 1.92 -18.05 13.72
CA VAL A 61 0.52 -18.36 14.09
C VAL A 61 -0.46 -17.37 13.43
N ALA A 62 -0.12 -16.09 13.31
CA ALA A 62 -0.96 -15.11 12.62
C ALA A 62 -1.12 -15.41 11.13
N ALA A 63 -0.03 -15.77 10.43
CA ALA A 63 -0.09 -16.17 9.03
C ALA A 63 -0.95 -17.44 8.85
N MET A 64 -0.80 -18.41 9.75
CA MET A 64 -1.61 -19.64 9.72
C MET A 64 -3.09 -19.37 9.98
N LEU A 65 -3.42 -18.53 10.97
CA LEU A 65 -4.80 -18.12 11.23
C LEU A 65 -5.44 -17.46 10.00
N TRP A 66 -4.68 -16.67 9.25
CA TRP A 66 -5.15 -16.09 8.00
C TRP A 66 -5.48 -17.16 6.95
N ILE A 67 -4.60 -18.14 6.76
CA ILE A 67 -4.83 -19.27 5.85
C ILE A 67 -6.06 -20.09 6.27
N LEU A 68 -6.18 -20.44 7.56
CA LEU A 68 -7.32 -21.22 8.06
C LEU A 68 -8.65 -20.49 7.86
N ARG A 69 -8.66 -19.15 8.03
CA ARG A 69 -9.85 -18.33 7.76
C ARG A 69 -10.19 -18.32 6.27
N LEU A 70 -9.19 -18.25 5.40
CA LEU A 70 -9.39 -18.31 3.95
C LEU A 70 -9.98 -19.66 3.53
N VAL A 71 -9.41 -20.77 4.01
CA VAL A 71 -9.90 -22.13 3.75
C VAL A 71 -11.34 -22.31 4.26
N PHE A 72 -11.63 -21.79 5.45
CA PHE A 72 -12.98 -21.82 6.00
C PHE A 72 -13.98 -21.00 5.17
N LEU A 73 -13.58 -19.81 4.72
CA LEU A 73 -14.39 -18.96 3.85
C LEU A 73 -14.66 -19.66 2.51
N GLU A 74 -13.62 -20.17 1.85
CA GLU A 74 -13.74 -20.90 0.59
C GLU A 74 -14.71 -22.09 0.74
N HIS A 75 -14.53 -22.92 1.78
CA HIS A 75 -15.42 -24.05 2.01
C HIS A 75 -16.86 -23.62 2.31
N SER A 76 -17.04 -22.51 3.02
CA SER A 76 -18.37 -21.99 3.36
C SER A 76 -19.14 -21.47 2.15
N PHE A 77 -18.47 -21.01 1.09
CA PHE A 77 -19.09 -20.41 -0.09
C PHE A 77 -18.80 -21.15 -1.40
N GLN A 78 -18.21 -22.35 -1.36
CA GLN A 78 -17.86 -23.16 -2.53
C GLN A 78 -19.04 -23.45 -3.48
N ASP A 79 -20.27 -23.43 -2.95
CA ASP A 79 -21.53 -23.70 -3.63
C ASP A 79 -22.27 -22.42 -4.07
N MET A 80 -21.69 -21.25 -3.84
CA MET A 80 -22.32 -19.94 -4.06
C MET A 80 -21.74 -19.22 -5.29
N PRO A 81 -22.48 -18.25 -5.86
CA PRO A 81 -21.96 -17.34 -6.87
C PRO A 81 -20.72 -16.60 -6.37
N ARG A 82 -19.85 -16.21 -7.32
CA ARG A 82 -18.68 -15.37 -7.01
C ARG A 82 -19.04 -13.90 -6.80
N ASP A 83 -20.15 -13.46 -7.40
CA ASP A 83 -20.67 -12.12 -7.16
C ASP A 83 -21.33 -12.08 -5.79
N ILE A 84 -20.91 -11.12 -4.97
CA ILE A 84 -21.39 -10.97 -3.59
C ILE A 84 -22.86 -10.54 -3.58
N GLU A 85 -23.31 -9.81 -4.60
CA GLU A 85 -24.70 -9.35 -4.72
C GLU A 85 -25.68 -10.51 -4.94
N ASP A 86 -25.21 -11.63 -5.47
CA ASP A 86 -26.01 -12.82 -5.75
C ASP A 86 -26.03 -13.82 -4.57
N ILE A 87 -25.33 -13.52 -3.46
CA ILE A 87 -25.29 -14.43 -2.30
C ILE A 87 -26.50 -14.18 -1.39
N PRO A 88 -27.31 -15.21 -1.08
CA PRO A 88 -28.48 -15.06 -0.21
C PRO A 88 -28.13 -14.60 1.20
N VAL A 89 -29.00 -13.78 1.80
CA VAL A 89 -28.83 -13.26 3.17
C VAL A 89 -28.74 -14.40 4.19
N GLU A 90 -29.53 -15.46 4.01
CA GLU A 90 -29.55 -16.64 4.88
C GLU A 90 -28.18 -17.33 4.93
N LYS A 91 -27.45 -17.33 3.80
CA LYS A 91 -26.09 -17.87 3.74
C LYS A 91 -25.11 -17.02 4.52
N MET A 92 -25.25 -15.69 4.46
CA MET A 92 -24.44 -14.74 5.23
C MET A 92 -24.70 -14.85 6.74
N GLU A 93 -25.96 -15.00 7.14
CA GLU A 93 -26.34 -15.23 8.55
C GLU A 93 -25.80 -16.58 9.05
N TRP A 94 -25.99 -17.65 8.27
CA TRP A 94 -25.42 -18.96 8.58
C TRP A 94 -23.89 -18.90 8.72
N PHE A 95 -23.19 -18.19 7.82
CA PHE A 95 -21.75 -18.01 7.91
C PHE A 95 -21.35 -17.28 9.19
N THR A 96 -22.11 -16.27 9.60
CA THR A 96 -21.89 -15.53 10.85
C THR A 96 -21.94 -16.46 12.06
N GLU A 97 -22.92 -17.37 12.11
CA GLU A 97 -23.02 -18.38 13.16
C GLU A 97 -21.84 -19.37 13.12
N GLN A 98 -21.47 -19.85 11.94
CA GLN A 98 -20.34 -20.78 11.78
C GLN A 98 -19.01 -20.13 12.16
N HIS A 99 -18.80 -18.87 11.79
CA HIS A 99 -17.65 -18.07 12.17
C HIS A 99 -17.59 -17.93 13.70
N ALA A 100 -18.69 -17.54 14.34
CA ALA A 100 -18.78 -17.43 15.79
C ALA A 100 -18.48 -18.77 16.49
N LYS A 101 -19.00 -19.88 15.97
CA LYS A 101 -18.84 -21.21 16.56
C LYS A 101 -17.43 -21.78 16.47
N TRP A 102 -16.73 -21.53 15.36
CA TRP A 102 -15.47 -22.21 15.04
C TRP A 102 -14.24 -21.31 15.07
N LEU A 103 -14.37 -20.04 14.69
CA LEU A 103 -13.26 -19.12 14.46
C LEU A 103 -13.08 -18.03 15.54
N CYS A 104 -13.99 -17.94 16.51
CA CYS A 104 -13.91 -16.97 17.61
C CYS A 104 -13.17 -17.51 18.85
N VAL A 105 -12.81 -16.58 19.75
CA VAL A 105 -11.98 -16.82 20.93
C VAL A 105 -12.65 -17.71 21.98
N ASP A 106 -13.98 -17.57 22.14
CA ASP A 106 -14.74 -18.10 23.27
C ASP A 106 -15.04 -19.61 23.16
N GLY A 107 -14.41 -20.30 22.21
CA GLY A 107 -14.54 -21.72 22.00
C GLY A 107 -13.31 -22.54 22.42
N PHE A 108 -13.57 -23.76 22.87
CA PHE A 108 -12.59 -24.86 22.87
C PHE A 108 -12.42 -25.39 21.44
N THR A 109 -11.95 -24.57 20.50
CA THR A 109 -11.71 -24.93 19.09
C THR A 109 -10.25 -24.75 18.72
N VAL A 110 -9.84 -25.31 17.58
CA VAL A 110 -8.47 -25.17 17.07
C VAL A 110 -8.11 -23.70 16.91
N VAL A 111 -8.95 -22.92 16.20
CA VAL A 111 -8.73 -21.49 16.00
C VAL A 111 -8.80 -20.70 17.30
N GLY A 112 -9.76 -21.00 18.19
CA GLY A 112 -9.83 -20.36 19.51
C GLY A 112 -8.55 -20.58 20.33
N THR A 113 -7.97 -21.79 20.26
CA THR A 113 -6.67 -22.12 20.90
C THR A 113 -5.52 -21.32 20.30
N MET A 114 -5.44 -21.22 18.98
CA MET A 114 -4.42 -20.42 18.30
C MET A 114 -4.54 -18.92 18.62
N ILE A 115 -5.76 -18.38 18.72
CA ILE A 115 -5.97 -16.99 19.14
C ILE A 115 -5.53 -16.78 20.60
N ARG A 116 -5.78 -17.75 21.49
CA ARG A 116 -5.24 -17.69 22.86
C ARG A 116 -3.71 -17.70 22.89
N TRP A 117 -3.04 -18.49 22.05
CA TRP A 117 -1.58 -18.43 21.90
C TRP A 117 -1.11 -17.05 21.43
N MET A 118 -1.82 -16.45 20.47
CA MET A 118 -1.55 -15.08 20.01
C MET A 118 -1.68 -14.04 21.12
N ALA A 119 -2.75 -14.13 21.93
CA ALA A 119 -2.98 -13.22 23.04
C ALA A 119 -1.88 -13.37 24.11
N TYR A 120 -1.52 -14.60 24.46
CA TYR A 120 -0.44 -14.90 25.40
C TYR A 120 0.91 -14.39 24.89
N GLY A 121 1.26 -14.72 23.64
CA GLY A 121 2.50 -14.30 23.00
C GLY A 121 2.60 -12.78 22.82
N LYS A 122 1.48 -12.08 22.56
CA LYS A 122 1.42 -10.61 22.58
C LYS A 122 1.76 -10.06 23.96
N GLY A 123 1.24 -10.66 25.03
CA GLY A 123 1.58 -10.30 26.40
C GLY A 123 3.08 -10.44 26.69
N HIS A 124 3.70 -11.51 26.21
CA HIS A 124 5.15 -11.70 26.33
C HIS A 124 5.92 -10.68 25.48
N ARG A 125 5.53 -10.48 24.21
CA ARG A 125 6.16 -9.49 23.31
C ARG A 125 6.12 -8.06 23.86
N ASN A 126 5.04 -7.69 24.54
CA ASN A 126 4.94 -6.37 25.16
C ASN A 126 5.88 -6.21 26.38
N LYS A 127 6.31 -7.32 26.99
CA LYS A 127 7.26 -7.36 28.12
C LYS A 127 8.70 -7.59 27.68
N THR A 128 8.91 -8.22 26.52
CA THR A 128 10.23 -8.34 25.90
C THR A 128 10.61 -6.98 25.33
N LEU A 129 11.61 -6.32 25.91
CA LEU A 129 12.24 -5.15 25.30
C LEU A 129 12.66 -5.54 23.88
N ALA A 130 12.08 -4.88 22.87
CA ALA A 130 12.53 -5.08 21.51
C ALA A 130 14.01 -4.72 21.45
N SER A 131 14.84 -5.60 20.87
CA SER A 131 16.23 -5.23 20.58
C SER A 131 16.22 -3.90 19.82
N PRO A 132 17.00 -2.90 20.24
CA PRO A 132 17.00 -1.58 19.60
C PRO A 132 17.36 -1.76 18.12
N SER A 133 16.34 -1.67 17.27
CA SER A 133 16.46 -1.90 15.82
C SER A 133 16.91 -0.64 15.10
N VAL A 134 16.78 0.52 15.73
CA VAL A 134 17.18 1.83 15.23
C VAL A 134 18.09 2.47 16.26
N ARG A 135 19.28 2.88 15.85
CA ARG A 135 20.15 3.75 16.65
C ARG A 135 20.88 4.75 15.75
N TRP A 136 21.29 5.86 16.33
CA TRP A 136 22.21 6.80 15.71
C TRP A 136 23.65 6.48 16.13
N THR A 137 24.60 6.87 15.30
CA THR A 137 25.99 7.06 15.75
C THR A 137 26.08 8.29 16.65
N ASP A 138 27.14 8.40 17.46
CA ASP A 138 27.28 9.50 18.44
C ASP A 138 27.41 10.88 17.77
N ASP A 139 27.89 10.90 16.52
CA ASP A 139 27.96 12.08 15.66
C ASP A 139 26.62 12.43 14.99
N TYR A 140 25.58 11.60 15.17
CA TYR A 140 24.28 11.69 14.50
C TYR A 140 24.33 11.70 12.96
N GLU A 141 25.44 11.27 12.33
CA GLU A 141 25.57 11.27 10.86
C GLU A 141 25.09 9.97 10.20
N THR A 142 24.93 8.90 10.98
CA THR A 142 24.53 7.58 10.48
C THR A 142 23.36 7.01 11.28
N LEU A 143 22.28 6.69 10.58
CA LEU A 143 21.20 5.86 11.11
C LEU A 143 21.58 4.39 10.90
N ILE A 144 21.56 3.60 11.97
CA ILE A 144 21.77 2.16 11.91
C ILE A 144 20.44 1.48 12.13
N HIS A 145 19.94 0.77 11.11
CA HIS A 145 18.69 0.04 11.15
C HIS A 145 18.93 -1.46 10.91
N ASN A 146 18.67 -2.31 11.91
CA ASN A 146 18.93 -3.76 11.86
C ASN A 146 20.35 -4.15 11.41
N GLY A 147 21.35 -3.32 11.72
CA GLY A 147 22.75 -3.53 11.32
C GLY A 147 23.13 -2.80 10.02
N ASP A 148 22.16 -2.43 9.19
CA ASP A 148 22.40 -1.65 7.98
C ASP A 148 22.65 -0.19 8.31
N ARG A 149 23.63 0.41 7.64
CA ARG A 149 24.06 1.79 7.86
C ARG A 149 23.52 2.70 6.77
N VAL A 150 22.80 3.73 7.16
CA VAL A 150 22.30 4.79 6.26
C VAL A 150 22.91 6.11 6.71
N ARG A 151 23.90 6.60 5.95
CA ARG A 151 24.53 7.90 6.22
C ARG A 151 23.66 9.03 5.70
N ILE A 152 23.51 10.10 6.48
CA ILE A 152 22.70 11.27 6.13
C ILE A 152 23.13 11.83 4.76
N HIS A 153 24.43 12.02 4.53
CA HIS A 153 24.92 12.57 3.26
C HIS A 153 24.62 11.67 2.06
N GLU A 154 24.59 10.35 2.24
CA GLU A 154 24.24 9.41 1.16
C GLU A 154 22.75 9.44 0.86
N PHE A 155 21.93 9.55 1.91
CA PHE A 155 20.49 9.74 1.76
C PHE A 155 20.18 11.06 1.05
N GLN A 156 20.80 12.18 1.46
CA GLN A 156 20.66 13.48 0.79
C GLN A 156 21.10 13.42 -0.68
N ARG A 157 22.21 12.74 -0.98
CA ARG A 157 22.66 12.53 -2.36
C ARG A 157 21.69 11.68 -3.16
N ALA A 158 21.11 10.65 -2.56
CA ALA A 158 20.09 9.82 -3.21
C ALA A 158 18.82 10.63 -3.50
N ALA A 159 18.34 11.42 -2.53
CA ALA A 159 17.24 12.37 -2.72
C ALA A 159 17.56 13.32 -3.89
N TYR A 160 18.71 14.00 -3.87
CA TYR A 160 19.09 14.90 -4.95
C TYR A 160 19.13 14.22 -6.34
N ARG A 161 19.59 12.97 -6.42
CA ARG A 161 19.55 12.19 -7.67
C ARG A 161 18.13 11.90 -8.16
N VAL A 162 17.16 11.71 -7.27
CA VAL A 162 15.74 11.58 -7.64
C VAL A 162 15.26 12.87 -8.31
N LYS A 163 15.60 14.04 -7.75
CA LYS A 163 15.30 15.34 -8.37
C LYS A 163 15.86 15.43 -9.79
N LEU A 164 17.16 15.18 -9.96
CA LEU A 164 17.80 15.21 -11.28
C LEU A 164 17.14 14.25 -12.28
N ARG A 165 16.69 13.08 -11.81
CA ARG A 165 16.00 12.12 -12.66
C ARG A 165 14.62 12.61 -13.08
N VAL A 166 13.89 13.28 -12.20
CA VAL A 166 12.62 13.95 -12.52
C VAL A 166 12.85 15.02 -13.58
N ASP A 167 13.83 15.92 -13.36
CA ASP A 167 14.15 16.98 -14.32
C ASP A 167 14.52 16.43 -15.71
N HIS A 168 15.29 15.34 -15.75
CA HIS A 168 15.63 14.67 -17.00
C HIS A 168 14.40 14.08 -17.72
N VAL A 169 13.53 13.38 -16.99
CA VAL A 169 12.31 12.79 -17.55
C VAL A 169 11.34 13.88 -18.03
N MET A 170 11.19 14.95 -17.25
CA MET A 170 10.42 16.13 -17.65
C MET A 170 11.00 16.77 -18.91
N GLY A 171 12.33 16.85 -19.02
CA GLY A 171 13.03 17.25 -20.24
C GLY A 171 12.57 16.45 -21.46
N ILE A 172 12.52 15.11 -21.37
CA ILE A 172 12.04 14.26 -22.48
C ILE A 172 10.55 14.51 -22.77
N LEU A 173 9.72 14.56 -21.73
CA LEU A 173 8.26 14.70 -21.88
C LEU A 173 7.84 16.04 -22.52
N PHE A 174 8.66 17.08 -22.33
CA PHE A 174 8.48 18.41 -22.91
C PHE A 174 9.45 18.69 -24.06
N GLY A 175 9.97 17.67 -24.76
CA GLY A 175 10.77 17.87 -25.98
C GLY A 175 12.03 18.73 -25.77
N SER A 176 12.68 18.60 -24.62
CA SER A 176 13.82 19.38 -24.12
C SER A 176 13.52 20.84 -23.76
N GLN A 177 12.24 21.24 -23.75
CA GLN A 177 11.82 22.61 -23.40
C GLN A 177 11.56 22.78 -21.89
N TRP A 178 11.69 21.72 -21.08
CA TRP A 178 11.42 21.78 -19.64
C TRP A 178 12.25 22.84 -18.90
N SER A 179 13.52 23.01 -19.27
CA SER A 179 14.40 24.03 -18.67
C SER A 179 13.93 25.47 -18.90
N THR A 180 13.08 25.69 -19.91
CA THR A 180 12.42 26.98 -20.15
C THR A 180 11.03 27.02 -19.52
N ILE A 181 10.28 25.91 -19.55
CA ILE A 181 8.89 25.87 -19.08
C ILE A 181 8.84 25.85 -17.55
N GLY A 182 9.55 24.93 -16.90
CA GLY A 182 9.51 24.71 -15.45
C GLY A 182 9.80 25.98 -14.64
N PRO A 183 10.94 26.65 -14.87
CA PRO A 183 11.33 27.85 -14.11
C PRO A 183 10.40 29.05 -14.26
N ASN A 184 9.53 29.04 -15.28
CA ASN A 184 8.56 30.11 -15.53
C ASN A 184 7.19 29.82 -14.89
N ILE A 185 7.02 28.69 -14.20
CA ILE A 185 5.80 28.38 -13.44
C ILE A 185 5.94 29.00 -12.06
N ASP A 186 5.44 30.23 -11.90
CA ASP A 186 5.38 30.86 -10.59
C ASP A 186 4.22 30.27 -9.76
N LEU A 187 4.56 29.37 -8.84
CA LEU A 187 3.59 28.74 -7.94
C LEU A 187 2.85 29.74 -7.04
N GLN A 188 3.43 30.91 -6.74
CA GLN A 188 2.75 31.92 -5.91
C GLN A 188 1.61 32.60 -6.66
N SER A 189 1.71 32.69 -7.98
CA SER A 189 0.68 33.29 -8.84
C SER A 189 -0.50 32.36 -9.15
N ILE A 190 -0.41 31.07 -8.81
CA ILE A 190 -1.48 30.10 -9.04
C ILE A 190 -2.59 30.31 -8.00
N GLN A 191 -3.81 30.54 -8.47
CA GLN A 191 -5.00 30.63 -7.63
C GLN A 191 -5.66 29.27 -7.44
N ASP A 192 -5.66 28.76 -6.22
CA ASP A 192 -6.39 27.55 -5.84
C ASP A 192 -7.29 27.82 -4.64
N ASP A 193 -8.34 27.00 -4.51
CA ASP A 193 -9.29 27.06 -3.41
C ASP A 193 -9.34 25.70 -2.72
N MET A 194 -9.16 25.66 -1.40
CA MET A 194 -9.19 24.43 -0.63
C MET A 194 -10.62 23.94 -0.30
N THR A 195 -11.63 24.36 -1.06
CA THR A 195 -13.02 23.90 -1.02
C THR A 195 -13.37 23.01 -2.22
N TYR A 196 -14.49 22.28 -2.11
CA TYR A 196 -15.02 21.49 -3.21
C TYR A 196 -15.61 22.43 -4.27
N LEU A 197 -15.02 22.42 -5.46
CA LEU A 197 -15.35 23.30 -6.57
C LEU A 197 -16.28 22.63 -7.59
N GLY A 198 -16.44 21.30 -7.51
CA GLY A 198 -17.29 20.53 -8.41
C GLY A 198 -16.49 19.61 -9.35
N PHE A 199 -17.17 18.64 -9.95
CA PHE A 199 -16.53 17.61 -10.77
C PHE A 199 -15.57 18.18 -11.83
N GLY A 200 -14.34 17.68 -11.84
CA GLY A 200 -13.27 18.09 -12.74
C GLY A 200 -12.56 19.39 -12.36
N GLN A 201 -12.99 20.09 -11.31
CA GLN A 201 -12.42 21.37 -10.93
C GLN A 201 -11.13 21.25 -10.10
N SER A 202 -10.19 22.16 -10.33
CA SER A 202 -8.92 22.32 -9.60
C SER A 202 -8.24 23.64 -9.96
N PHE A 203 -7.08 23.94 -9.38
CA PHE A 203 -6.20 25.01 -9.87
C PHE A 203 -5.92 24.91 -11.38
N ALA A 204 -5.85 23.70 -11.94
CA ALA A 204 -5.54 23.49 -13.35
C ALA A 204 -6.69 23.94 -14.28
N THR A 205 -7.94 23.93 -13.80
CA THR A 205 -9.13 24.34 -14.56
C THR A 205 -9.65 25.72 -14.17
N ASN A 206 -9.08 26.35 -13.15
CA ASN A 206 -9.44 27.70 -12.75
C ASN A 206 -9.09 28.70 -13.87
N LYS A 207 -10.06 29.52 -14.27
CA LYS A 207 -9.89 30.52 -15.33
C LYS A 207 -8.79 31.54 -15.02
N ALA A 208 -8.58 31.88 -13.75
CA ALA A 208 -7.50 32.76 -13.34
C ALA A 208 -6.10 32.19 -13.68
N ASN A 209 -6.00 30.87 -13.79
CA ASN A 209 -4.77 30.16 -14.10
C ASN A 209 -4.68 29.74 -15.58
N ALA A 210 -5.47 30.34 -16.47
CA ALA A 210 -5.45 30.01 -17.90
C ALA A 210 -4.06 30.18 -18.55
N TRP A 211 -3.21 31.03 -17.95
CA TRP A 211 -1.82 31.23 -18.37
C TRP A 211 -0.94 29.97 -18.24
N LEU A 212 -1.28 29.04 -17.33
CA LEU A 212 -0.60 27.74 -17.20
C LEU A 212 -0.77 26.88 -18.44
N ARG A 213 -1.86 27.10 -19.22
CA ARG A 213 -2.25 26.23 -20.33
C ARG A 213 -2.27 24.76 -19.91
N SER A 214 -2.82 24.52 -18.73
CA SER A 214 -2.89 23.21 -18.11
C SER A 214 -3.56 22.20 -19.03
N GLY A 215 -2.99 21.01 -19.12
CA GLY A 215 -3.48 19.95 -19.99
C GLY A 215 -2.34 19.23 -20.71
N PRO A 216 -2.65 18.11 -21.37
CA PRO A 216 -1.66 17.36 -22.13
C PRO A 216 -1.14 18.13 -23.35
N GLU A 217 -1.88 19.14 -23.83
CA GLU A 217 -1.56 19.89 -25.05
C GLU A 217 -0.21 20.59 -24.97
N LEU A 218 0.14 21.18 -23.81
CA LEU A 218 1.43 21.85 -23.62
C LEU A 218 2.59 20.86 -23.79
N ALA A 219 2.51 19.71 -23.13
CA ALA A 219 3.54 18.68 -23.20
C ALA A 219 3.62 18.05 -24.61
N ILE A 220 2.47 17.75 -25.22
CA ILE A 220 2.40 17.19 -26.58
C ILE A 220 2.96 18.16 -27.61
N LYS A 221 2.62 19.46 -27.49
CA LYS A 221 3.12 20.50 -28.39
C LYS A 221 4.63 20.70 -28.22
N ALA A 222 5.11 20.74 -26.99
CA ALA A 222 6.55 20.85 -26.70
C ALA A 222 7.32 19.64 -27.26
N ALA A 223 6.75 18.44 -27.15
CA ALA A 223 7.30 17.20 -27.69
C ALA A 223 6.88 16.90 -29.15
N GLN A 224 6.28 17.84 -29.88
CA GLN A 224 5.66 17.57 -31.18
C GLN A 224 6.64 16.95 -32.19
N SER A 225 7.88 17.45 -32.24
CA SER A 225 8.91 16.92 -33.14
C SER A 225 9.28 15.46 -32.86
N MET A 226 9.18 15.03 -31.60
CA MET A 226 9.42 13.64 -31.19
C MET A 226 8.19 12.76 -31.49
N LEU A 227 6.99 13.29 -31.30
CA LEU A 227 5.75 12.52 -31.32
C LEU A 227 5.12 12.40 -32.71
N PHE A 228 5.27 13.41 -33.56
CA PHE A 228 4.51 13.53 -34.80
C PHE A 228 5.41 13.82 -36.00
N ASP A 229 5.10 13.20 -37.14
CA ASP A 229 5.68 13.52 -38.43
C ASP A 229 4.68 14.37 -39.22
N THR A 230 5.01 15.66 -39.38
CA THR A 230 4.17 16.61 -40.10
C THR A 230 4.13 16.36 -41.61
N ARG A 231 5.15 15.70 -42.18
CA ARG A 231 5.22 15.41 -43.62
C ARG A 231 4.26 14.28 -44.00
N THR A 232 4.16 13.26 -43.16
CA THR A 232 3.28 12.10 -43.37
C THR A 232 1.95 12.21 -42.62
N ASN A 233 1.76 13.31 -41.87
CA ASN A 233 0.61 13.54 -41.01
C ASN A 233 0.30 12.34 -40.09
N SER A 234 1.34 11.77 -39.47
CA SER A 234 1.23 10.53 -38.69
C SER A 234 2.07 10.54 -37.41
N TRP A 235 1.64 9.74 -36.43
CA TRP A 235 2.36 9.56 -35.17
C TRP A 235 3.63 8.73 -35.36
N LYS A 236 4.73 9.18 -34.75
CA LYS A 236 5.99 8.45 -34.71
C LYS A 236 5.92 7.39 -33.62
N SER A 237 5.59 6.15 -34.00
CA SER A 237 5.43 5.01 -33.08
C SER A 237 6.54 4.94 -32.01
N LYS A 238 7.81 4.96 -32.42
CA LYS A 238 8.97 4.94 -31.49
C LYS A 238 8.98 6.12 -30.52
N GLY A 239 8.64 7.32 -30.99
CA GLY A 239 8.58 8.53 -30.17
C GLY A 239 7.45 8.45 -29.14
N VAL A 240 6.26 8.01 -29.57
CA VAL A 240 5.10 7.80 -28.70
C VAL A 240 5.38 6.75 -27.63
N THR A 241 5.94 5.58 -28.01
CA THR A 241 6.32 4.54 -27.04
C THR A 241 7.32 5.05 -26.02
N THR A 242 8.34 5.81 -26.46
CA THR A 242 9.34 6.41 -25.58
C THR A 242 8.71 7.42 -24.62
N TRP A 243 7.83 8.29 -25.13
CA TRP A 243 7.14 9.29 -24.32
C TRP A 243 6.23 8.65 -23.27
N LEU A 244 5.42 7.66 -23.64
CA LEU A 244 4.56 6.91 -22.71
C LEU A 244 5.39 6.15 -21.66
N GLY A 245 6.52 5.57 -22.04
CA GLY A 245 7.46 4.93 -21.11
C GLY A 245 8.01 5.92 -20.07
N ASN A 246 8.41 7.12 -20.52
CA ASN A 246 8.88 8.18 -19.63
C ASN A 246 7.75 8.75 -18.76
N LEU A 247 6.53 8.83 -19.26
CA LEU A 247 5.36 9.24 -18.47
C LEU A 247 5.10 8.25 -17.33
N ARG A 248 5.24 6.94 -17.59
CA ARG A 248 5.16 5.91 -16.54
C ARG A 248 6.30 6.03 -15.54
N ALA A 249 7.53 6.30 -16.01
CA ALA A 249 8.69 6.53 -15.14
C ALA A 249 8.48 7.75 -14.24
N LEU A 250 7.93 8.85 -14.78
CA LEU A 250 7.59 10.05 -14.00
C LEU A 250 6.63 9.72 -12.86
N LYS A 251 5.57 8.91 -13.10
CA LYS A 251 4.65 8.49 -12.04
C LYS A 251 5.36 7.76 -10.90
N GLY A 252 6.29 6.87 -11.22
CA GLY A 252 7.10 6.18 -10.21
C GLY A 252 8.05 7.12 -9.45
N LEU A 253 8.63 8.11 -10.13
CA LEU A 253 9.50 9.11 -9.49
C LEU A 253 8.71 10.07 -8.60
N LEU A 254 7.52 10.50 -9.01
CA LEU A 254 6.63 11.34 -8.21
C LEU A 254 6.27 10.67 -6.89
N ALA A 255 6.07 9.34 -6.88
CA ALA A 255 5.85 8.59 -5.65
C ALA A 255 7.01 8.74 -4.66
N VAL A 256 8.25 8.65 -5.15
CA VAL A 256 9.47 8.82 -4.35
C VAL A 256 9.64 10.29 -3.91
N VAL A 257 9.41 11.25 -4.80
CA VAL A 257 9.49 12.68 -4.48
C VAL A 257 8.50 13.05 -3.38
N CYS A 258 7.24 12.60 -3.51
CA CYS A 258 6.26 12.81 -2.46
C CYS A 258 6.80 12.21 -1.15
N HIS A 259 7.26 10.96 -1.11
CA HIS A 259 7.81 10.39 0.14
C HIS A 259 8.99 11.14 0.76
N VAL A 260 9.95 11.59 -0.05
CA VAL A 260 11.20 12.16 0.46
C VAL A 260 10.98 13.58 0.98
N TRP A 261 10.17 14.38 0.29
CA TRP A 261 9.97 15.79 0.64
C TRP A 261 8.65 16.05 1.38
N SER A 262 7.70 15.09 1.44
CA SER A 262 6.39 15.34 2.06
C SER A 262 6.34 15.46 3.56
N GLY A 263 7.46 15.38 4.27
CA GLY A 263 7.53 15.42 5.74
C GLY A 263 6.93 14.19 6.43
N MET A 264 5.87 13.61 5.88
CA MET A 264 5.24 12.38 6.32
C MET A 264 4.93 11.48 5.12
N PRO A 265 5.54 10.29 5.03
CA PRO A 265 5.24 9.38 3.93
C PRO A 265 3.78 8.92 4.03
N GLY A 266 2.98 9.23 3.00
CA GLY A 266 1.71 8.54 2.78
C GLY A 266 1.96 7.03 2.69
N ARG A 267 1.03 6.16 3.10
CA ARG A 267 1.19 4.73 2.78
C ARG A 267 0.73 4.51 1.33
N GLY A 268 0.89 3.29 0.84
CA GLY A 268 0.56 2.93 -0.55
C GLY A 268 -0.79 3.49 -1.04
N PRO A 269 -1.90 3.32 -0.28
CA PRO A 269 -3.21 3.87 -0.64
C PRO A 269 -3.25 5.40 -0.71
N GLU A 270 -2.61 6.11 0.22
CA GLU A 270 -2.60 7.57 0.27
C GLU A 270 -1.86 8.17 -0.94
N LEU A 271 -0.78 7.51 -1.38
CA LEU A 271 0.00 7.93 -2.55
C LEU A 271 -0.65 7.54 -3.88
N SER A 272 -1.27 6.36 -3.95
CA SER A 272 -1.91 5.87 -5.17
C SER A 272 -3.27 6.51 -5.45
N THR A 273 -3.87 7.16 -4.46
CA THR A 273 -5.18 7.85 -4.57
C THR A 273 -5.07 9.38 -4.60
N MET A 274 -3.89 9.91 -4.95
CA MET A 274 -3.73 11.33 -5.24
C MET A 274 -4.62 11.77 -6.40
N ARG A 275 -5.34 12.86 -6.19
CA ARG A 275 -6.30 13.49 -7.09
C ARG A 275 -5.96 14.96 -7.18
N HIS A 276 -5.64 15.40 -8.40
CA HIS A 276 -5.42 16.82 -8.68
C HIS A 276 -6.72 17.57 -8.94
N CYS A 277 -7.83 16.88 -9.22
CA CYS A 277 -9.15 17.47 -9.48
C CYS A 277 -10.26 16.77 -8.69
N ASP A 278 -11.33 17.52 -8.45
CA ASP A 278 -12.49 17.05 -7.70
C ASP A 278 -13.21 15.94 -8.50
N GLY A 279 -13.51 14.83 -7.82
CA GLY A 279 -14.41 13.79 -8.32
C GLY A 279 -15.88 14.13 -8.08
N LEU A 280 -16.79 13.26 -8.50
CA LEU A 280 -18.24 13.49 -8.36
C LEU A 280 -18.69 13.62 -6.89
N GLN A 281 -18.02 12.89 -5.99
CA GLN A 281 -18.42 12.76 -4.58
C GLN A 281 -17.25 13.01 -3.61
N VAL A 282 -16.04 13.15 -4.14
CA VAL A 282 -14.83 13.24 -3.34
C VAL A 282 -13.99 14.39 -3.86
N MET A 283 -13.59 15.24 -2.94
CA MET A 283 -12.69 16.35 -3.21
C MET A 283 -11.30 15.86 -3.63
N ARG A 284 -10.60 16.70 -4.40
CA ARG A 284 -9.18 16.56 -4.64
C ARG A 284 -8.38 16.62 -3.35
N ASN A 285 -7.14 16.14 -3.42
CA ASN A 285 -6.21 16.16 -2.30
C ASN A 285 -4.84 16.73 -2.68
N CYS A 286 -4.70 17.29 -3.88
CA CYS A 286 -3.53 18.08 -4.28
C CYS A 286 -3.99 19.52 -4.51
N PHE A 287 -3.33 20.47 -3.85
CA PHE A 287 -3.64 21.89 -3.90
C PHE A 287 -2.37 22.70 -4.14
N VAL A 288 -2.51 23.93 -4.64
CA VAL A 288 -1.44 24.93 -4.61
C VAL A 288 -1.77 25.99 -3.58
N TYR A 289 -0.89 26.20 -2.61
CA TYR A 289 -1.09 27.15 -1.53
C TYR A 289 0.24 27.83 -1.21
N ASP A 290 0.26 29.17 -1.21
CA ASP A 290 1.41 29.98 -0.81
C ASP A 290 2.73 29.58 -1.49
N GLY A 291 2.70 29.46 -2.83
CA GLY A 291 3.88 29.07 -3.61
C GLY A 291 4.32 27.62 -3.45
N SER A 292 3.48 26.76 -2.88
CA SER A 292 3.79 25.37 -2.59
C SER A 292 2.69 24.42 -3.04
N ILE A 293 3.07 23.20 -3.40
CA ILE A 293 2.12 22.10 -3.62
C ILE A 293 1.82 21.46 -2.27
N MET A 294 0.55 21.46 -1.87
CA MET A 294 0.05 20.81 -0.68
C MET A 294 -0.68 19.51 -1.02
N ILE A 295 -0.36 18.43 -0.31
CA ILE A 295 -1.08 17.16 -0.43
C ILE A 295 -1.84 16.91 0.89
N ALA A 296 -3.17 16.83 0.81
CA ALA A 296 -4.05 16.66 1.97
C ALA A 296 -4.57 15.22 2.05
N THR A 297 -3.94 14.38 2.86
CA THR A 297 -4.43 13.01 3.07
C THR A 297 -5.38 12.95 4.24
N ASP A 298 -6.53 12.29 4.07
CA ASP A 298 -7.42 12.00 5.19
C ASP A 298 -6.85 10.81 5.98
N ARG A 299 -5.94 11.11 6.91
CA ARG A 299 -5.34 10.14 7.82
C ARG A 299 -5.79 10.47 9.23
N ASP A 300 -6.46 9.52 9.87
CA ASP A 300 -6.72 9.58 11.30
C ASP A 300 -6.40 8.21 11.90
N LYS A 301 -5.38 8.15 12.76
CA LYS A 301 -5.05 6.93 13.51
C LYS A 301 -6.15 6.56 14.53
N ALA A 302 -7.05 7.49 14.88
CA ALA A 302 -8.19 7.29 15.76
C ALA A 302 -9.51 6.96 15.03
N LYS A 303 -9.56 7.08 13.69
CA LYS A 303 -10.77 6.75 12.89
C LYS A 303 -11.18 5.29 12.94
N SER A 304 -10.33 4.38 13.43
CA SER A 304 -10.77 3.00 13.68
C SER A 304 -11.72 2.89 14.88
N ILE A 305 -12.05 3.98 15.58
CA ILE A 305 -12.85 3.94 16.82
C ILE A 305 -14.15 4.77 16.74
N ARG A 306 -14.25 5.86 15.96
CA ARG A 306 -15.52 6.62 15.83
C ARG A 306 -15.67 7.28 14.46
N ASP A 307 -16.84 7.06 13.86
CA ASP A 307 -17.29 7.64 12.60
C ASP A 307 -17.41 9.17 12.63
N MET A 308 -17.18 9.76 11.45
CA MET A 308 -17.53 11.13 11.03
C MET A 308 -16.81 12.32 11.72
N GLY A 309 -15.48 12.32 11.69
CA GLY A 309 -14.66 13.55 11.82
C GLY A 309 -13.68 13.70 10.66
N ARG A 310 -13.75 14.79 9.88
CA ARG A 310 -12.67 15.17 8.94
C ARG A 310 -11.61 15.95 9.72
N LYS A 311 -10.40 15.40 9.85
CA LYS A 311 -9.23 16.15 10.29
C LYS A 311 -8.35 16.43 9.09
N TRP A 312 -7.93 17.69 8.97
CA TRP A 312 -6.98 18.14 7.96
C TRP A 312 -5.58 18.00 8.54
N GLU A 313 -4.77 17.08 8.02
CA GLU A 313 -3.34 17.03 8.32
C GLU A 313 -2.59 17.75 7.18
N PHE A 314 -1.97 18.88 7.50
CA PHE A 314 -1.25 19.74 6.57
C PHE A 314 0.16 19.21 6.35
N THR A 315 0.52 18.79 5.13
CA THR A 315 1.93 18.51 4.82
C THR A 315 2.30 18.76 3.35
N LEU A 316 2.84 19.96 3.07
CA LEU A 316 4.08 20.22 2.29
C LEU A 316 4.23 21.71 1.92
N TYR A 317 5.44 22.24 2.13
CA TYR A 317 5.96 23.41 1.44
C TYR A 317 6.91 22.91 0.34
N LEU A 318 6.43 22.89 -0.91
CA LEU A 318 7.20 22.43 -2.06
C LEU A 318 7.80 23.65 -2.78
N SER A 319 8.74 24.34 -2.11
CA SER A 319 9.42 25.53 -2.66
C SER A 319 10.51 25.18 -3.69
N ILE A 320 10.60 23.94 -4.18
CA ILE A 320 11.65 23.51 -5.12
C ILE A 320 11.08 22.56 -6.17
N ILE A 321 10.05 22.99 -6.89
CA ILE A 321 9.84 22.61 -8.30
C ILE A 321 9.33 23.86 -9.02
N VAL A 322 10.26 24.78 -9.26
CA VAL A 322 10.22 25.81 -10.30
C VAL A 322 11.60 25.76 -10.95
#